data_AF-A0A5N0HKW9-F1
#
_entry.id   AF-A0A5N0HKW9-F1
#
_cell.length_a   1.000
_cell.length_b   1.000
_cell.length_c   1.000
_cell.angle_alpha   90.00
_cell.angle_beta   90.00
_cell.angle_gamma   90.00
#
_symmetry.space_group_name_H-M   'P 1'
#
loop_
_entity.id
_entity.type
_entity.pdbx_description
1 polymer ?
#
loop_
_entity_poly.entity_id
_entity_poly.type
_entity_poly.pdbx_seq_one_letter_code
_entity_poly.pdbx_strand_id
1 'polypeptide(L)'
;ADALGALAAGLDEMRCQCGLPDCSSAQRRPGTDVVIHVLAEQATLEGDADTPGYLPGFGPLPVTALRGLAVTAKLKPLLKPSTDPEPGYRPSAALAEFVRLRDLTCRFPGCDQPAEVCDIDHTIPFPVGPTHPWKVRFVCRIDGG
;
A
#
# COMPACT_ATOMS: atom_id res chain seq x y z
N ALA A 1 -16.57 -5.20 15.47
CA ALA A 1 -15.68 -5.08 14.31
C ALA A 1 -14.28 -4.76 14.82
N ASP A 2 -13.23 -5.32 14.24
CA ASP A 2 -11.88 -4.82 14.47
C ASP A 2 -11.69 -3.46 13.74
N ALA A 3 -10.59 -2.77 14.02
CA ALA A 3 -10.33 -1.44 13.44
C ALA A 3 -10.29 -1.46 11.90
N LEU A 4 -9.90 -2.59 11.30
CA LEU A 4 -9.79 -2.73 9.85
C LEU A 4 -11.16 -2.92 9.20
N GLY A 5 -12.01 -3.77 9.77
CA GLY A 5 -13.39 -3.94 9.36
C GLY A 5 -14.22 -2.66 9.53
N ALA A 6 -13.87 -1.81 10.50
CA ALA A 6 -14.48 -0.48 10.64
C ALA A 6 -14.10 0.43 9.47
N LEU A 7 -12.80 0.60 9.21
CA LEU A 7 -12.31 1.39 8.07
C LEU A 7 -12.91 0.92 6.75
N ALA A 8 -12.94 -0.40 6.55
CA ALA A 8 -13.40 -0.97 5.29
C ALA A 8 -14.93 -0.94 5.12
N ALA A 9 -15.69 -0.84 6.21
CA ALA A 9 -17.13 -0.56 6.19
C ALA A 9 -17.44 0.94 5.97
N GLY A 10 -16.43 1.78 5.67
CA GLY A 10 -16.59 3.23 5.55
C GLY A 10 -16.80 3.92 6.90
N LEU A 11 -16.50 3.24 8.01
CA LEU A 11 -16.46 3.88 9.33
C LEU A 11 -15.10 4.57 9.45
N ASP A 12 -15.14 5.89 9.41
CA ASP A 12 -14.02 6.79 9.66
C ASP A 12 -13.48 6.67 11.10
N GLU A 13 -14.27 6.09 12.02
CA GLU A 13 -13.93 5.82 13.41
C GLU A 13 -14.67 4.58 13.96
N MET A 14 -14.06 3.86 14.91
CA MET A 14 -14.82 3.00 15.85
C MET A 14 -15.58 3.88 16.84
N ARG A 15 -16.63 4.56 16.36
CA ARG A 15 -17.52 5.31 17.24
C ARG A 15 -18.28 4.34 18.12
N CYS A 16 -18.35 4.65 19.41
CA CYS A 16 -19.24 3.93 20.32
C CYS A 16 -20.69 4.04 19.81
N GLN A 17 -21.33 2.91 19.52
CA GLN A 17 -22.72 2.84 19.03
C GLN A 17 -23.73 2.57 20.16
N CYS A 18 -23.40 2.85 21.42
CA CYS A 18 -24.26 2.53 22.57
C CYS A 18 -25.57 3.34 22.65
N GLY A 19 -25.77 4.31 21.75
CA GLY A 19 -27.00 5.11 21.65
C GLY A 19 -27.17 6.17 22.74
N LEU A 20 -26.20 6.33 23.65
CA LEU A 20 -26.27 7.35 24.70
C LEU A 20 -25.95 8.74 24.14
N PRO A 21 -26.79 9.77 24.40
CA PRO A 21 -26.64 11.11 23.83
C PRO A 21 -25.33 11.80 24.25
N ASP A 22 -24.82 11.50 25.45
CA ASP A 22 -23.61 12.13 26.01
C ASP A 22 -22.42 11.18 26.09
N CYS A 23 -22.34 10.19 25.19
CA CYS A 23 -21.20 9.28 25.17
C CYS A 23 -19.92 9.99 24.72
N SER A 24 -19.00 10.26 25.66
CA SER A 24 -17.68 10.86 25.36
C SER A 24 -16.88 10.06 24.33
N SER A 25 -17.04 8.73 24.30
CA SER A 25 -16.40 7.84 23.32
C SER A 25 -17.01 7.94 21.92
N ALA A 26 -18.28 8.34 21.80
CA ALA A 26 -18.92 8.60 20.49
C ALA A 26 -18.52 9.97 19.91
N GLN A 27 -18.10 10.90 20.77
CA GLN A 27 -17.77 12.29 20.43
C GLN A 27 -16.27 12.51 20.15
N ARG A 28 -15.42 11.51 20.37
CA ARG A 28 -13.96 11.63 20.24
C ARG A 28 -13.56 11.65 18.76
N ARG A 29 -12.97 12.75 18.29
CA ARG A 29 -12.37 12.85 16.94
C ARG A 29 -11.07 12.02 16.85
N PRO A 30 -10.65 11.56 15.66
CA PRO A 30 -9.39 10.86 15.51
C PRO A 30 -8.26 11.87 15.70
N GLY A 31 -7.21 11.45 16.40
CA GLY A 31 -6.08 12.34 16.70
C GLY A 31 -5.13 12.59 15.51
N THR A 32 -5.25 11.83 14.42
CA THR A 32 -4.30 11.84 13.30
C THR A 32 -4.96 11.44 11.98
N ASP A 33 -4.60 12.13 10.90
CA ASP A 33 -4.86 11.68 9.54
C ASP A 33 -3.93 10.51 9.19
N VAL A 34 -4.51 9.37 8.78
CA VAL A 34 -3.75 8.19 8.36
C VAL A 34 -3.99 7.96 6.88
N VAL A 35 -2.91 7.86 6.10
CA VAL A 35 -2.98 7.46 4.68
C VAL A 35 -2.70 5.97 4.59
N ILE A 36 -3.65 5.22 4.04
CA ILE A 36 -3.53 3.78 3.81
C ILE A 36 -3.55 3.51 2.31
N HIS A 37 -2.57 2.75 1.81
CA HIS A 37 -2.55 2.29 0.43
C HIS A 37 -3.16 0.89 0.35
N VAL A 38 -4.22 0.74 -0.44
CA VAL A 38 -4.84 -0.56 -0.75
C VAL A 38 -4.63 -0.86 -2.22
N LEU A 39 -4.18 -2.07 -2.51
CA LEU A 39 -4.02 -2.58 -3.86
C LEU A 39 -5.27 -3.35 -4.26
N ALA A 40 -5.76 -3.11 -5.47
CA ALA A 40 -6.93 -3.78 -6.00
C ALA A 40 -6.88 -3.86 -7.51
N GLU A 41 -7.52 -4.88 -8.07
CA GLU A 41 -7.80 -4.94 -9.50
C GLU A 41 -8.93 -3.98 -9.85
N GLN A 42 -8.78 -3.29 -10.98
CA GLN A 42 -9.80 -2.37 -11.48
C GLN A 42 -11.13 -3.10 -11.72
N ALA A 43 -11.10 -4.33 -12.24
CA ALA A 43 -12.30 -5.16 -12.44
C ALA A 43 -13.09 -5.40 -11.14
N THR A 44 -12.42 -5.55 -9.99
CA THR A 44 -13.12 -5.70 -8.70
C THR A 44 -13.86 -4.41 -8.31
N LEU A 45 -13.24 -3.26 -8.58
CA LEU A 45 -13.83 -1.95 -8.30
C LEU A 45 -15.02 -1.65 -9.22
N GLU A 46 -14.96 -2.10 -10.47
CA GLU A 46 -16.03 -1.96 -11.47
C GLU A 46 -17.17 -2.96 -11.28
N GLY A 47 -16.94 -4.03 -10.51
CA GLY A 47 -17.94 -5.07 -10.25
C GLY A 47 -17.87 -6.27 -11.18
N ASP A 48 -16.86 -6.31 -12.05
CA ASP A 48 -16.65 -7.36 -13.05
C ASP A 48 -15.85 -8.56 -12.52
N ALA A 49 -15.30 -8.45 -11.31
CA ALA A 49 -14.58 -9.51 -10.60
C ALA A 49 -14.79 -9.46 -9.08
N ASP A 50 -14.46 -10.57 -8.41
CA ASP A 50 -14.46 -10.72 -6.96
C ASP A 50 -13.05 -10.98 -6.40
N THR A 51 -12.00 -10.54 -7.11
CA THR A 51 -10.61 -10.62 -6.62
C THR A 51 -10.47 -9.73 -5.38
N PRO A 52 -9.98 -10.24 -4.22
CA PRO A 52 -9.84 -9.42 -3.02
C PRO A 52 -8.83 -8.30 -3.22
N GLY A 53 -8.99 -7.22 -2.45
CA GLY A 53 -7.95 -6.20 -2.33
C GLY A 53 -6.79 -6.73 -1.48
N TYR A 54 -5.69 -5.98 -1.44
CA TYR A 54 -4.54 -6.29 -0.59
C TYR A 54 -4.09 -5.04 0.16
N LEU A 55 -3.98 -5.17 1.48
CA LEU A 55 -3.46 -4.15 2.37
C LEU A 55 -2.05 -4.56 2.83
N PRO A 56 -0.99 -3.84 2.42
CA PRO A 56 0.38 -4.13 2.86
C PRO A 56 0.49 -4.21 4.38
N GLY A 57 1.12 -5.28 4.87
CA GLY A 57 1.29 -5.57 6.31
C GLY A 57 0.09 -6.23 6.99
N PHE A 58 -1.09 -6.29 6.36
CA PHE A 58 -2.31 -6.88 6.94
C PHE A 58 -2.88 -8.04 6.13
N GLY A 59 -2.68 -8.05 4.80
CA GLY A 59 -3.10 -9.14 3.93
C GLY A 59 -4.36 -8.83 3.10
N PRO A 60 -5.11 -9.86 2.67
CA PRO A 60 -6.23 -9.69 1.77
C PRO A 60 -7.40 -8.95 2.44
N LEU A 61 -7.94 -7.97 1.73
CA LEU A 61 -9.16 -7.25 2.07
C LEU A 61 -10.35 -7.83 1.29
N PRO A 62 -11.45 -8.22 1.97
CA PRO A 62 -12.65 -8.69 1.31
C PRO A 62 -13.22 -7.66 0.31
N VAL A 63 -13.88 -8.14 -0.75
CA VAL A 63 -14.45 -7.30 -1.82
C VAL A 63 -15.43 -6.26 -1.28
N THR A 64 -16.26 -6.62 -0.29
CA THR A 64 -17.22 -5.70 0.32
C THR A 64 -16.53 -4.52 1.01
N ALA A 65 -15.49 -4.85 1.78
CA ALA A 65 -14.60 -3.91 2.45
C ALA A 65 -13.89 -3.00 1.44
N LEU A 66 -13.34 -3.59 0.38
CA LEU A 66 -12.67 -2.85 -0.68
C LEU A 66 -13.61 -1.88 -1.42
N ARG A 67 -14.82 -2.33 -1.79
CA ARG A 67 -15.82 -1.48 -2.45
C ARG A 67 -16.30 -0.36 -1.52
N GLY A 68 -16.42 -0.63 -0.22
CA GLY A 68 -16.70 0.39 0.80
C GLY A 68 -15.62 1.48 0.83
N LEU A 69 -14.33 1.09 0.86
CA LEU A 69 -13.21 2.04 0.79
C LEU A 69 -13.20 2.84 -0.51
N ALA A 70 -13.51 2.21 -1.64
CA ALA A 70 -13.47 2.86 -2.95
C ALA A 70 -14.47 4.02 -3.11
N VAL A 71 -15.53 4.08 -2.28
CA VAL A 71 -16.52 5.18 -2.31
C VAL A 71 -15.89 6.53 -1.97
N THR A 72 -14.92 6.55 -1.05
CA THR A 72 -14.30 7.79 -0.54
C THR A 72 -12.81 7.88 -0.83
N ALA A 73 -12.17 6.76 -1.19
CA ALA A 73 -10.75 6.72 -1.48
C ALA A 73 -10.41 7.51 -2.76
N LYS A 74 -9.24 8.16 -2.74
CA LYS A 74 -8.61 8.65 -3.96
C LYS A 74 -8.08 7.46 -4.76
N LEU A 75 -8.73 7.15 -5.88
CA LEU A 75 -8.26 6.10 -6.78
C LEU A 75 -7.09 6.62 -7.62
N LYS A 76 -5.96 5.91 -7.56
CA LYS A 76 -4.77 6.19 -8.36
C LYS A 76 -4.42 4.95 -9.18
N PRO A 77 -4.57 4.99 -10.52
CA PRO A 77 -4.13 3.90 -11.37
C PRO A 77 -2.63 3.65 -11.22
N LEU A 78 -2.27 2.39 -11.01
CA LEU A 78 -0.89 1.94 -10.98
C LEU A 78 -0.54 1.39 -12.35
N LEU A 79 0.07 2.23 -13.16
CA LEU A 79 0.51 1.86 -14.49
C LEU A 79 1.84 1.11 -14.39
N LYS A 80 1.95 0.01 -15.13
CA LYS A 80 3.24 -0.66 -15.33
C LYS A 80 4.19 0.31 -16.06
N PRO A 81 5.36 0.62 -15.50
CA PRO A 81 6.35 1.46 -16.16
C PRO A 81 6.83 0.86 -17.49
N SER A 82 7.45 1.68 -18.34
CA SER A 82 8.09 1.21 -19.57
C SER A 82 9.08 0.07 -19.28
N THR A 83 9.26 -0.81 -20.26
CA THR A 83 10.34 -1.81 -20.27
C THR A 83 11.68 -1.24 -20.72
N ASP A 84 11.71 0.03 -21.10
CA ASP A 84 12.96 0.74 -21.38
C ASP A 84 13.57 1.24 -20.07
N PRO A 85 14.89 1.15 -19.90
CA PRO A 85 15.59 1.76 -18.78
C PRO A 85 15.32 3.26 -18.65
N GLU A 86 15.09 3.71 -17.42
CA GLU A 86 15.07 5.13 -17.12
C GLU A 86 16.50 5.71 -17.18
N PRO A 87 16.64 6.98 -17.57
CA PRO A 87 17.93 7.63 -17.60
C PRO A 87 18.44 7.90 -16.17
N GLY A 88 19.68 7.49 -15.90
CA GLY A 88 20.39 7.82 -14.67
C GLY A 88 20.14 6.86 -13.51
N TYR A 89 20.72 7.20 -12.36
CA TYR A 89 20.77 6.33 -11.19
C TYR A 89 19.46 6.32 -10.38
N ARG A 90 18.81 7.49 -10.22
CA ARG A 90 17.62 7.62 -9.37
C ARG A 90 16.36 7.26 -10.15
N PRO A 91 15.57 6.27 -9.70
CA PRO A 91 14.27 5.96 -10.28
C PRO A 91 13.31 7.15 -10.23
N SER A 92 12.44 7.27 -11.21
CA SER A 92 11.29 8.16 -11.17
C SER A 92 10.33 7.77 -10.05
N ALA A 93 9.44 8.70 -9.66
CA ALA A 93 8.41 8.40 -8.67
C ALA A 93 7.48 7.25 -9.13
N ALA A 94 7.19 7.15 -10.43
CA ALA A 94 6.35 6.10 -10.99
C ALA A 94 7.04 4.73 -10.92
N LEU A 95 8.33 4.66 -11.25
CA LEU A 95 9.10 3.42 -11.13
C LEU A 95 9.27 3.01 -9.66
N ALA A 96 9.60 3.95 -8.79
CA ALA A 96 9.74 3.68 -7.35
C ALA A 96 8.42 3.17 -6.75
N GLU A 97 7.28 3.77 -7.11
CA GLU A 97 5.96 3.32 -6.68
C GLU A 97 5.64 1.92 -7.21
N PHE A 98 5.84 1.66 -8.50
CA PHE A 98 5.62 0.32 -9.06
C PHE A 98 6.47 -0.75 -8.34
N VAL A 99 7.75 -0.47 -8.14
CA VAL A 99 8.68 -1.40 -7.49
C VAL A 99 8.30 -1.63 -6.03
N ARG A 100 7.81 -0.59 -5.34
CA ARG A 100 7.34 -0.69 -3.94
C ARG A 100 6.17 -1.64 -3.81
N LEU A 101 5.22 -1.52 -4.73
CA LEU A 101 3.99 -2.32 -4.71
C LEU A 101 4.20 -3.73 -5.24
N ARG A 102 5.21 -3.93 -6.10
CA ARG A 102 5.69 -5.26 -6.48
C ARG A 102 6.37 -5.96 -5.31
N ASP A 103 7.24 -5.25 -4.58
CA ASP A 103 8.08 -5.86 -3.56
C ASP A 103 7.33 -6.06 -2.25
N LEU A 104 6.48 -5.10 -1.85
CA LEU A 104 5.71 -5.00 -0.59
C LEU A 104 6.56 -4.99 0.68
N THR A 105 7.57 -5.85 0.75
CA THR A 105 8.56 -5.96 1.79
C THR A 105 9.97 -5.96 1.20
N CYS A 106 10.96 -5.84 2.09
CA CYS A 106 12.36 -5.99 1.77
C CYS A 106 12.61 -7.28 0.97
N ARG A 107 13.43 -7.18 -0.09
CA ARG A 107 13.80 -8.32 -0.94
C ARG A 107 15.01 -9.10 -0.44
N PHE A 108 15.58 -8.73 0.72
CA PHE A 108 16.59 -9.54 1.39
C PHE A 108 15.95 -10.85 1.90
N PRO A 109 16.60 -12.02 1.74
CA PRO A 109 16.01 -13.29 2.15
C PRO A 109 15.59 -13.31 3.63
N GLY A 110 14.32 -13.62 3.89
CA GLY A 110 13.78 -13.75 5.24
C GLY A 110 13.50 -12.44 5.98
N CYS A 111 13.60 -11.28 5.32
CA CYS A 111 13.26 -9.99 5.91
C CYS A 111 11.84 -9.56 5.52
N ASP A 112 11.00 -9.27 6.51
CA ASP A 112 9.62 -8.79 6.30
C ASP A 112 9.48 -7.27 6.53
N GLN A 113 10.59 -6.53 6.57
CA GLN A 113 10.54 -5.08 6.75
C GLN A 113 9.72 -4.45 5.62
N PRO A 114 8.72 -3.58 5.92
CA PRO A 114 7.89 -2.97 4.90
C PRO A 114 8.72 -2.17 3.89
N ALA A 115 8.40 -2.26 2.60
CA ALA A 115 9.09 -1.52 1.55
C ALA A 115 8.98 0.01 1.77
N GLU A 116 8.00 0.46 2.56
CA GLU A 116 7.80 1.83 3.00
C GLU A 116 9.04 2.48 3.59
N VAL A 117 9.77 1.70 4.39
CA VAL A 117 10.95 2.10 5.16
C VAL A 117 12.25 1.50 4.60
N CYS A 118 12.19 0.92 3.40
CA CYS A 118 13.34 0.41 2.68
C CYS A 118 13.84 1.43 1.65
N ASP A 119 15.09 1.28 1.24
CA ASP A 119 15.66 2.02 0.11
C ASP A 119 15.59 1.19 -1.17
N ILE A 120 15.58 1.86 -2.31
CA ILE A 120 15.65 1.21 -3.62
C ILE A 120 17.11 1.01 -4.01
N ASP A 121 17.47 -0.22 -4.36
CA ASP A 121 18.83 -0.60 -4.73
C ASP A 121 18.87 -1.39 -6.04
N HIS A 122 19.95 -1.24 -6.79
CA HIS A 122 20.16 -1.97 -8.03
C HIS A 122 20.68 -3.38 -7.73
N THR A 123 20.07 -4.38 -8.36
CA THR A 123 20.50 -5.79 -8.30
C THR A 123 21.90 -5.97 -8.89
N ILE A 124 22.24 -5.17 -9.89
CA ILE A 124 23.59 -5.07 -10.48
C ILE A 124 23.99 -3.60 -10.34
N PRO A 125 25.21 -3.27 -9.90
CA PRO A 125 25.61 -1.87 -9.73
C PRO A 125 25.39 -1.03 -10.99
N PHE A 126 24.80 0.14 -10.83
CA PHE A 126 24.67 1.12 -11.91
C PHE A 126 26.06 1.60 -12.38
N PRO A 127 26.30 1.85 -13.68
CA PRO A 127 25.34 1.78 -14.79
C PRO A 127 25.18 0.41 -15.44
N VAL A 128 25.96 -0.60 -15.00
CA VAL A 128 25.88 -1.96 -15.57
C VAL A 128 24.50 -2.58 -15.32
N GLY A 129 23.94 -2.36 -14.13
CA GLY A 129 22.52 -2.55 -13.88
C GLY A 129 21.74 -1.29 -14.23
N PRO A 130 20.90 -1.31 -15.28
CA PRO A 130 20.08 -0.16 -15.61
C PRO A 130 19.02 0.10 -14.52
N THR A 131 18.59 1.36 -14.42
CA THR A 131 17.42 1.74 -13.65
C THR A 131 16.17 1.27 -14.38
N HIS A 132 15.68 0.11 -13.98
CA HIS A 132 14.65 -0.61 -14.71
C HIS A 132 13.83 -1.47 -13.73
N PRO A 133 12.49 -1.59 -13.88
CA PRO A 133 11.61 -2.42 -13.04
C PRO A 133 12.25 -3.71 -12.50
N TRP A 134 12.67 -4.64 -13.34
CA TRP A 134 13.25 -5.93 -12.89
C TRP A 134 14.69 -5.88 -12.35
N LYS A 135 15.40 -4.75 -12.44
CA LYS A 135 16.79 -4.60 -11.98
C LYS A 135 16.92 -3.83 -10.67
N VAL A 136 15.90 -3.10 -10.25
CA VAL A 136 15.86 -2.43 -8.95
C VAL A 136 14.92 -3.14 -7.99
N ARG A 137 15.19 -3.03 -6.69
CA ARG A 137 14.43 -3.70 -5.62
C ARG A 137 14.48 -2.91 -4.33
N PHE A 138 13.47 -3.05 -3.48
CA PHE A 138 13.52 -2.52 -2.12
C PHE A 138 14.35 -3.42 -1.20
N VAL A 139 15.29 -2.82 -0.48
CA VAL A 139 16.12 -3.46 0.54
C VAL A 139 16.17 -2.58 1.79
N CYS A 140 16.08 -3.19 2.96
CA CYS A 140 16.23 -2.47 4.22
C CYS A 140 17.65 -1.93 4.36
N ARG A 141 17.80 -0.83 5.12
CA ARG A 141 19.11 -0.42 5.61
C ARG A 141 19.54 -1.46 6.62
N ILE A 142 20.55 -2.25 6.28
CA ILE A 142 21.20 -3.10 7.27
C ILE A 142 22.03 -2.14 8.13
N ASP A 143 21.46 -1.67 9.24
CA ASP A 143 22.28 -1.17 10.33
C ASP A 143 23.16 -2.36 10.74
N GLY A 144 24.49 -2.22 10.59
CA GLY A 144 25.44 -3.28 10.89
C GLY A 144 25.16 -3.86 12.28
N GLY A 145 25.00 -5.18 12.34
CA GLY A 145 24.99 -5.93 13.60
C GLY A 145 26.31 -5.82 14.35
#